data_AF-A0A941U0V2-F1
#
_entry.id   AF-A0A941U0V2-F1
#
_cell.length_a   1.000
_cell.length_b   1.000
_cell.length_c   1.000
_cell.angle_alpha   90.00
_cell.angle_beta   90.00
_cell.angle_gamma   90.00
#
_symmetry.space_group_name_H-M   'P 1'
#
loop_
_entity.id
_entity.type
_entity.pdbx_description
1 polymer ?
#
loop_
_entity_poly.entity_id
_entity_poly.type
_entity_poly.pdbx_seq_one_letter_code
_entity_poly.pdbx_strand_id
1 'polypeptide(L)'
;MPFKPAAVRPLMPADQAMLPSAARAALREAAAALDVAERYRNPLEMCLALAQVARCYRALQAHEAAEACLGHALRWAQTLGAADQAVEILCLLAEAGCALAEQARGSDSRRSYAALERTRDHAFEAAALVGRVADPQWEIKVLLRVSDVLDRCGDHDDAVELQSRAMRLMYGPETGLDPVDAAAAAAGTAVFEA
;
A
#
# COMPACT_ATOMS: atom_id res chain seq x y z
N MET A 1 -20.13 22.38 54.56
CA MET A 1 -19.02 22.58 53.60
C MET A 1 -19.28 21.68 52.40
N PRO A 2 -19.69 22.18 51.21
CA PRO A 2 -19.85 21.32 50.04
C PRO A 2 -18.50 21.12 49.33
N PHE A 3 -18.16 19.86 49.07
CA PHE A 3 -16.97 19.46 48.34
C PHE A 3 -17.12 19.87 46.86
N LYS A 4 -16.24 20.75 46.36
CA LYS A 4 -16.21 21.16 44.96
C LYS A 4 -15.34 20.16 44.19
N PRO A 5 -15.87 19.39 43.22
CA PRO A 5 -15.02 18.52 42.43
C PRO A 5 -14.09 19.38 41.57
N ALA A 6 -12.78 19.15 41.71
CA ALA A 6 -11.78 19.75 40.85
C ALA A 6 -12.09 19.34 39.41
N ALA A 7 -12.26 20.34 38.53
CA ALA A 7 -12.37 20.11 37.10
C ALA A 7 -11.07 19.45 36.63
N VAL A 8 -11.11 18.14 36.41
CA VAL A 8 -10.05 17.42 35.71
C VAL A 8 -10.10 17.93 34.27
N ARG A 9 -9.26 18.92 33.99
CA ARG A 9 -9.01 19.40 32.64
C ARG A 9 -8.40 18.22 31.88
N PRO A 10 -9.05 17.69 30.82
CA PRO A 10 -8.45 16.62 30.05
C PRO A 10 -7.18 17.17 29.43
N LEU A 11 -6.04 16.66 29.89
CA LEU A 11 -4.72 16.93 29.33
C LEU A 11 -4.58 16.07 28.07
N MET A 12 -5.41 16.33 27.07
CA MET A 12 -5.20 15.80 25.72
C MET A 12 -4.84 16.99 24.83
N PRO A 13 -3.66 17.00 24.19
CA PRO A 13 -3.29 18.06 23.26
C PRO A 13 -4.36 18.13 22.16
N ALA A 14 -4.81 19.35 21.84
CA ALA A 14 -5.90 19.61 20.87
C ALA A 14 -5.67 18.92 19.52
N ASP A 15 -4.40 18.67 19.18
CA ASP A 15 -3.96 18.01 17.96
C ASP A 15 -4.42 16.54 17.86
N GLN A 16 -4.60 15.85 19.00
CA GLN A 16 -5.07 14.45 19.02
C GLN A 16 -6.60 14.33 18.95
N ALA A 17 -7.35 15.38 19.31
CA ALA A 17 -8.81 15.41 19.20
C ALA A 17 -9.31 15.83 17.79
N MET A 18 -8.45 16.46 16.99
CA MET A 18 -8.79 16.94 15.63
C MET A 18 -8.73 15.83 14.56
N LEU A 19 -7.84 14.84 14.69
CA LEU A 19 -7.70 13.77 13.69
C LEU A 19 -9.00 12.95 13.50
N PRO A 20 -9.72 12.55 14.58
CA PRO A 20 -10.99 11.84 14.42
C PRO A 20 -12.12 12.71 13.86
N SER A 21 -12.05 14.03 13.95
CA SER A 21 -13.07 14.91 13.35
C SER A 21 -12.81 15.15 11.86
N ALA A 22 -11.53 15.33 11.47
CA ALA A 22 -11.09 15.46 10.09
C ALA A 22 -11.35 14.18 9.28
N ALA A 23 -10.98 13.01 9.81
CA ALA A 23 -11.21 11.73 9.13
C ALA A 23 -12.71 11.44 8.90
N ARG A 24 -13.57 11.83 9.85
CA ARG A 24 -15.03 11.73 9.69
C ARG A 24 -15.57 12.73 8.67
N ALA A 25 -15.01 13.94 8.60
CA ALA A 25 -15.39 14.90 7.57
C ALA A 25 -15.01 14.39 6.17
N ALA A 26 -13.77 13.92 5.99
CA ALA A 26 -13.30 13.30 4.76
C ALA A 26 -14.14 12.08 4.37
N LEU A 27 -14.56 11.25 5.35
CA LEU A 27 -15.44 10.12 5.08
C LEU A 27 -16.81 10.57 4.54
N ARG A 28 -17.40 11.63 5.10
CA ARG A 28 -18.69 12.17 4.60
C ARG A 28 -18.56 12.70 3.18
N GLU A 29 -17.45 13.37 2.87
CA GLU A 29 -17.18 13.87 1.53
C GLU A 29 -16.98 12.73 0.53
N ALA A 30 -16.20 11.71 0.89
CA ALA A 30 -15.97 10.53 0.06
C ALA A 30 -17.28 9.74 -0.17
N ALA A 31 -18.12 9.61 0.85
CA ALA A 31 -19.44 8.98 0.72
C ALA A 31 -20.37 9.77 -0.21
N ALA A 32 -20.38 11.10 -0.10
CA ALA A 32 -21.16 11.94 -1.01
C ALA A 32 -20.66 11.83 -2.47
N ALA A 33 -19.35 11.74 -2.68
CA ALA A 33 -18.78 11.50 -4.00
C ALA A 33 -19.18 10.12 -4.56
N LEU A 34 -19.22 9.09 -3.71
CA LEU A 34 -19.69 7.76 -4.09
C LEU A 34 -21.17 7.78 -4.48
N ASP A 35 -22.03 8.42 -3.69
CA ASP A 35 -23.46 8.58 -4.00
C ASP A 35 -23.66 9.26 -5.37
N VAL A 36 -22.85 10.27 -5.67
CA VAL A 36 -22.87 10.96 -6.97
C VAL A 36 -22.44 10.01 -8.09
N ALA A 37 -21.33 9.28 -7.92
CA ALA A 37 -20.82 8.34 -8.91
C ALA A 37 -21.83 7.21 -9.21
N GLU A 38 -22.52 6.70 -8.18
CA GLU A 38 -23.56 5.69 -8.31
C GLU A 38 -24.78 6.21 -9.09
N ARG A 39 -25.24 7.43 -8.79
CA ARG A 39 -26.36 8.06 -9.52
C ARG A 39 -26.08 8.20 -11.00
N TYR A 40 -24.85 8.58 -11.36
CA TYR A 40 -24.44 8.74 -12.75
C TYR A 40 -23.91 7.45 -13.39
N ARG A 41 -23.82 6.35 -12.65
CA ARG A 41 -23.33 5.03 -13.10
C ARG A 41 -21.99 5.12 -13.83
N ASN A 42 -21.06 5.91 -13.29
CA ASN A 42 -19.71 6.05 -13.83
C ASN A 42 -18.75 5.08 -13.11
N PRO A 43 -18.31 3.98 -13.75
CA PRO A 43 -17.54 2.94 -13.06
C PRO A 43 -16.17 3.40 -12.55
N LEU A 44 -15.52 4.33 -13.26
CA LEU A 44 -14.21 4.85 -12.85
C LEU A 44 -14.35 5.70 -11.58
N GLU A 45 -15.32 6.62 -11.58
CA GLU A 45 -15.62 7.45 -10.40
C GLU A 45 -16.05 6.60 -9.20
N MET A 46 -16.85 5.55 -9.44
CA MET A 46 -17.23 4.60 -8.39
C MET A 46 -15.99 3.90 -7.81
N CYS A 47 -15.06 3.45 -8.66
CA CYS A 47 -13.81 2.84 -8.22
C CYS A 47 -12.96 3.80 -7.36
N LEU A 48 -12.77 5.04 -7.80
CA LEU A 48 -11.99 6.05 -7.09
C LEU A 48 -12.65 6.45 -5.76
N ALA A 49 -13.97 6.66 -5.76
CA ALA A 49 -14.72 7.01 -4.56
C ALA A 49 -14.70 5.86 -3.53
N LEU A 50 -14.88 4.61 -3.95
CA LEU A 50 -14.77 3.44 -3.06
C LEU A 50 -13.37 3.32 -2.43
N ALA A 51 -12.31 3.52 -3.23
CA ALA A 51 -10.95 3.52 -2.71
C ALA A 51 -10.74 4.65 -1.68
N GLN A 52 -11.32 5.84 -1.91
CA GLN A 52 -11.24 6.95 -0.97
C GLN A 52 -12.02 6.69 0.32
N VAL A 53 -13.24 6.16 0.23
CA VAL A 53 -14.03 5.73 1.40
C VAL A 53 -13.24 4.72 2.23
N ALA A 54 -12.58 3.75 1.59
CA ALA A 54 -11.75 2.77 2.29
C ALA A 54 -10.55 3.41 3.00
N ARG A 55 -9.85 4.37 2.39
CA ARG A 55 -8.76 5.12 3.05
C ARG A 55 -9.27 5.84 4.30
N CYS A 56 -10.46 6.44 4.23
CA CYS A 56 -11.09 7.06 5.39
C CYS A 56 -11.43 6.03 6.49
N TYR A 57 -11.94 4.85 6.14
CA TYR A 57 -12.17 3.78 7.11
C TYR A 57 -10.88 3.29 7.78
N ARG A 58 -9.78 3.14 7.01
CA ARG A 58 -8.46 2.79 7.58
C ARG A 58 -7.95 3.84 8.56
N ALA A 59 -8.11 5.13 8.24
CA ALA A 59 -7.76 6.22 9.15
C ALA A 59 -8.55 6.16 10.47
N LEU A 60 -9.78 5.64 10.42
CA LEU A 60 -10.65 5.41 11.58
C LEU A 60 -10.45 4.02 12.22
N GLN A 61 -9.46 3.24 11.78
CA GLN A 61 -9.18 1.86 12.23
C GLN A 61 -10.31 0.84 11.99
N ALA A 62 -11.24 1.16 11.09
CA ALA A 62 -12.34 0.28 10.69
C ALA A 62 -11.92 -0.62 9.51
N HIS A 63 -10.94 -1.50 9.74
CA HIS A 63 -10.27 -2.24 8.65
C HIS A 63 -11.17 -3.24 7.91
N GLU A 64 -12.18 -3.83 8.57
CA GLU A 64 -13.14 -4.71 7.90
C GLU A 64 -13.99 -3.97 6.86
N ALA A 65 -14.47 -2.77 7.23
CA ALA A 65 -15.23 -1.91 6.31
C ALA A 65 -14.35 -1.43 5.16
N ALA A 66 -13.09 -1.13 5.44
CA ALA A 66 -12.11 -0.78 4.41
C ALA A 66 -11.87 -1.94 3.42
N GLU A 67 -11.64 -3.16 3.91
CA GLU A 67 -11.42 -4.36 3.09
C GLU A 67 -12.61 -4.60 2.14
N ALA A 68 -13.85 -4.48 2.65
CA ALA A 68 -15.06 -4.63 1.84
C ALA A 68 -15.16 -3.57 0.72
N CYS A 69 -14.93 -2.29 1.04
CA CYS A 69 -14.94 -1.21 0.05
C CYS A 69 -13.84 -1.39 -1.01
N LEU A 70 -12.64 -1.81 -0.60
CA LEU A 70 -11.53 -2.05 -1.53
C LEU A 70 -11.78 -3.26 -2.42
N GLY A 71 -12.38 -4.34 -1.91
CA GLY A 71 -12.78 -5.48 -2.74
C GLY A 71 -13.80 -5.09 -3.81
N HIS A 72 -14.67 -4.12 -3.53
CA HIS A 72 -15.60 -3.57 -4.52
C HIS A 72 -14.87 -2.70 -5.55
N ALA A 73 -13.96 -1.84 -5.10
CA ALA A 73 -13.13 -1.01 -5.98
C ALA A 73 -12.27 -1.87 -6.92
N LEU A 74 -11.67 -2.95 -6.41
CA LEU A 74 -10.79 -3.83 -7.20
C LEU A 74 -11.54 -4.47 -8.37
N ARG A 75 -12.77 -4.94 -8.14
CA ARG A 75 -13.61 -5.49 -9.21
C ARG A 75 -13.86 -4.45 -10.31
N TRP A 76 -14.14 -3.20 -9.94
CA TRP A 76 -14.28 -2.14 -10.93
C TRP A 76 -12.98 -1.85 -11.70
N ALA A 77 -11.85 -1.73 -10.99
CA ALA A 77 -10.54 -1.52 -11.62
C ALA A 77 -10.20 -2.63 -12.62
N GLN A 78 -10.47 -3.89 -12.26
CA GLN A 78 -10.29 -5.04 -13.14
C GLN A 78 -11.22 -4.99 -14.37
N THR A 79 -12.51 -4.68 -14.19
CA THR A 79 -13.45 -4.55 -15.32
C THR A 79 -13.09 -3.44 -16.30
N LEU A 80 -12.45 -2.38 -15.81
CA LEU A 80 -12.01 -1.25 -16.62
C LEU A 80 -10.63 -1.45 -17.24
N GLY A 81 -9.89 -2.49 -16.85
CA GLY A 81 -8.49 -2.68 -17.24
C GLY A 81 -7.54 -1.62 -16.69
N ALA A 82 -7.94 -0.93 -15.60
CA ALA A 82 -7.16 0.15 -15.00
C ALA A 82 -6.05 -0.43 -14.10
N ALA A 83 -4.95 -0.86 -14.71
CA ALA A 83 -3.85 -1.56 -14.02
C ALA A 83 -3.26 -0.74 -12.86
N ASP A 84 -3.01 0.56 -13.07
CA ASP A 84 -2.47 1.46 -12.04
C ASP A 84 -3.43 1.54 -10.84
N GLN A 85 -4.73 1.69 -11.11
CA GLN A 85 -5.71 1.73 -10.03
C GLN A 85 -5.83 0.38 -9.31
N ALA A 86 -5.72 -0.74 -10.02
CA ALA A 86 -5.75 -2.07 -9.44
C ALA A 86 -4.55 -2.31 -8.52
N VAL A 87 -3.33 -1.95 -8.92
CA VAL A 87 -2.12 -2.07 -8.08
C VAL A 87 -2.24 -1.23 -6.81
N GLU A 88 -2.74 0.00 -6.90
CA GLU A 88 -2.97 0.84 -5.71
C GLU A 88 -3.97 0.20 -4.75
N ILE A 89 -5.08 -0.35 -5.27
CA ILE A 89 -6.10 -1.03 -4.46
C ILE A 89 -5.56 -2.31 -3.82
N LEU A 90 -4.77 -3.11 -4.55
CA LEU A 90 -4.14 -4.31 -4.02
C LEU A 90 -3.17 -3.98 -2.88
N CYS A 91 -2.37 -2.93 -3.02
CA CYS A 91 -1.52 -2.46 -1.91
C CYS A 91 -2.34 -2.05 -0.69
N LEU A 92 -3.44 -1.32 -0.89
CA LEU A 92 -4.34 -0.91 0.20
C LEU A 92 -5.02 -2.11 0.88
N LEU A 93 -5.39 -3.14 0.12
CA LEU A 93 -5.95 -4.39 0.64
C LEU A 93 -4.94 -5.14 1.48
N ALA A 94 -3.71 -5.27 0.99
CA ALA A 94 -2.64 -5.97 1.70
C ALA A 94 -2.33 -5.28 3.04
N GLU A 95 -2.24 -3.95 3.05
CA GLU A 95 -2.06 -3.18 4.30
C GLU A 95 -3.24 -3.33 5.28
N ALA A 96 -4.47 -3.33 4.78
CA ALA A 96 -5.67 -3.52 5.62
C ALA A 96 -5.72 -4.95 6.19
N GLY A 97 -5.35 -5.95 5.40
CA GLY A 97 -5.26 -7.35 5.83
C GLY A 97 -4.20 -7.57 6.91
N CYS A 98 -3.02 -6.94 6.79
CA CYS A 98 -2.01 -6.92 7.86
C CYS A 98 -2.57 -6.36 9.17
N ALA A 99 -3.29 -5.23 9.10
CA ALA A 99 -3.88 -4.62 10.29
C ALA A 99 -4.99 -5.50 10.91
N LEU A 100 -5.80 -6.18 10.08
CA LEU A 100 -6.80 -7.15 10.54
C LEU A 100 -6.16 -8.36 11.22
N ALA A 101 -5.06 -8.87 10.65
CA ALA A 101 -4.32 -9.98 11.25
C ALA A 101 -3.77 -9.58 12.63
N GLU A 102 -3.14 -8.41 12.74
CA GLU A 102 -2.65 -7.88 14.01
C GLU A 102 -3.74 -7.72 15.07
N GLN A 103 -4.92 -7.22 14.68
CA GLN A 103 -6.08 -7.13 15.58
C GLN A 103 -6.58 -8.51 16.04
N ALA A 104 -6.45 -9.54 15.20
CA ALA A 104 -6.88 -10.91 15.50
C ALA A 104 -5.81 -11.75 16.25
N ARG A 105 -4.52 -11.38 16.21
CA ARG A 105 -3.39 -12.19 16.77
C ARG A 105 -3.59 -12.60 18.23
N GLY A 106 -4.32 -11.82 19.04
CA GLY A 106 -4.59 -12.12 20.45
C GLY A 106 -5.93 -12.81 20.75
N SER A 107 -6.87 -12.80 19.81
CA SER A 107 -8.25 -13.25 20.05
C SER A 107 -8.64 -14.48 19.22
N ASP A 108 -8.14 -14.58 17.98
CA ASP A 108 -8.44 -15.67 17.05
C ASP A 108 -7.28 -15.90 16.08
N SER A 109 -6.45 -16.89 16.39
CA SER A 109 -5.28 -17.24 15.56
C SER A 109 -5.68 -17.72 14.16
N ARG A 110 -6.84 -18.36 13.99
CA ARG A 110 -7.28 -18.83 12.66
C ARG A 110 -7.67 -17.65 11.79
N ARG A 111 -8.40 -16.69 12.36
CA ARG A 111 -8.75 -15.45 11.67
C ARG A 111 -7.53 -14.63 11.31
N SER A 112 -6.55 -14.55 12.22
CA SER A 112 -5.26 -13.91 11.95
C SER A 112 -4.55 -14.57 10.77
N TYR A 113 -4.44 -15.89 10.77
CA TYR A 113 -3.80 -16.63 9.68
C TYR A 113 -4.52 -16.44 8.33
N ALA A 114 -5.85 -16.52 8.32
CA ALA A 114 -6.64 -16.28 7.10
C ALA A 114 -6.49 -14.85 6.55
N ALA A 115 -6.35 -13.85 7.42
CA ALA A 115 -6.10 -12.47 7.00
C ALA A 115 -4.69 -12.30 6.42
N LEU A 116 -3.67 -12.95 7.00
CA LEU A 116 -2.31 -12.96 6.45
C LEU A 116 -2.26 -13.64 5.08
N GLU A 117 -2.98 -14.74 4.90
CA GLU A 117 -3.01 -15.43 3.60
C GLU A 117 -3.58 -14.54 2.48
N ARG A 118 -4.73 -13.90 2.73
CA ARG A 118 -5.28 -12.93 1.76
C ARG A 118 -4.34 -11.75 1.53
N THR A 119 -3.63 -11.33 2.57
CA THR A 119 -2.64 -10.24 2.46
C THR A 119 -1.51 -10.61 1.52
N ARG A 120 -0.99 -11.84 1.61
CA ARG A 120 0.03 -12.37 0.70
C ARG A 120 -0.48 -12.40 -0.74
N ASP A 121 -1.67 -12.92 -0.96
CA ASP A 121 -2.28 -12.97 -2.30
C ASP A 121 -2.31 -11.58 -2.95
N HIS A 122 -2.80 -10.57 -2.20
CA HIS A 122 -2.85 -9.19 -2.69
C HIS A 122 -1.46 -8.57 -2.90
N ALA A 123 -0.51 -8.85 -2.01
CA ALA A 123 0.86 -8.40 -2.11
C ALA A 123 1.54 -8.94 -3.38
N PHE A 124 1.47 -10.25 -3.61
CA PHE A 124 2.06 -10.89 -4.79
C PHE A 124 1.36 -10.45 -6.09
N GLU A 125 0.03 -10.31 -6.08
CA GLU A 125 -0.69 -9.79 -7.25
C GLU A 125 -0.27 -8.35 -7.59
N ALA A 126 -0.10 -7.48 -6.60
CA ALA A 126 0.41 -6.12 -6.80
C ALA A 126 1.82 -6.12 -7.39
N ALA A 127 2.73 -6.93 -6.82
CA ALA A 127 4.12 -7.04 -7.27
C ALA A 127 4.27 -7.64 -8.68
N ALA A 128 3.33 -8.49 -9.10
CA ALA A 128 3.26 -9.01 -10.45
C ALA A 128 2.72 -7.96 -11.44
N LEU A 129 1.66 -7.24 -11.06
CA LEU A 129 0.97 -6.29 -11.93
C LEU A 129 1.76 -4.99 -12.13
N VAL A 130 2.57 -4.57 -11.14
CA VAL A 130 3.29 -3.29 -11.18
C VAL A 130 4.27 -3.17 -12.36
N GLY A 131 4.85 -4.28 -12.83
CA GLY A 131 5.76 -4.26 -14.00
C GLY A 131 5.05 -3.93 -15.32
N ARG A 132 3.72 -3.81 -15.32
CA ARG A 132 2.91 -3.41 -16.48
C ARG A 132 2.53 -1.93 -16.46
N VAL A 133 3.01 -1.18 -15.48
CA VAL A 133 2.62 0.22 -15.27
C VAL A 133 3.59 1.14 -15.98
N ALA A 134 3.10 2.29 -16.42
CA ALA A 134 3.85 3.25 -17.22
C ALA A 134 4.99 3.98 -16.48
N ASP A 135 4.94 4.10 -15.15
CA ASP A 135 5.92 4.88 -14.36
C ASP A 135 6.88 3.97 -13.55
N PRO A 136 8.17 3.88 -13.94
CA PRO A 136 9.17 3.11 -13.20
C PRO A 136 9.42 3.62 -11.78
N GLN A 137 9.27 4.92 -11.52
CA GLN A 137 9.41 5.48 -10.16
C GLN A 137 8.25 5.06 -9.27
N TRP A 138 7.07 4.88 -9.86
CA TRP A 138 5.94 4.31 -9.16
C TRP A 138 6.12 2.82 -8.88
N GLU A 139 6.72 2.08 -9.81
CA GLU A 139 7.06 0.67 -9.60
C GLU A 139 7.95 0.47 -8.37
N ILE A 140 9.01 1.28 -8.21
CA ILE A 140 9.87 1.26 -7.03
C ILE A 140 9.05 1.46 -5.74
N LYS A 141 8.17 2.46 -5.71
CA LYS A 141 7.35 2.76 -4.51
C LYS A 141 6.44 1.60 -4.13
N VAL A 142 5.81 0.97 -5.12
CA VAL A 142 4.93 -0.18 -4.91
C VAL A 142 5.74 -1.38 -4.41
N LEU A 143 6.88 -1.69 -5.01
CA LEU A 143 7.73 -2.80 -4.56
C LEU A 143 8.18 -2.64 -3.11
N LEU A 144 8.59 -1.43 -2.71
CA LEU A 144 8.96 -1.14 -1.32
C LEU A 144 7.76 -1.28 -0.37
N ARG A 145 6.59 -0.77 -0.78
CA ARG A 145 5.35 -0.85 0.00
C ARG A 145 4.89 -2.31 0.20
N VAL A 146 4.97 -3.13 -0.83
CA VAL A 146 4.65 -4.56 -0.76
C VAL A 146 5.69 -5.31 0.09
N SER A 147 6.98 -4.96 -0.01
CA SER A 147 8.02 -5.59 0.81
C SER A 147 7.79 -5.39 2.31
N ASP A 148 7.35 -4.20 2.75
CA ASP A 148 7.01 -3.91 4.15
C ASP A 148 5.84 -4.79 4.63
N VAL A 149 4.84 -4.99 3.77
CA VAL A 149 3.70 -5.87 4.06
C VAL A 149 4.14 -7.32 4.22
N LEU A 150 4.97 -7.84 3.31
CA LEU A 150 5.49 -9.21 3.38
C LEU A 150 6.38 -9.43 4.61
N ASP A 151 7.22 -8.45 4.96
CA ASP A 151 8.05 -8.48 6.17
C ASP A 151 7.18 -8.63 7.44
N ARG A 152 6.07 -7.87 7.52
CA ARG A 152 5.09 -7.98 8.62
C ARG A 152 4.31 -9.29 8.64
N CYS A 153 4.16 -9.93 7.48
CA CYS A 153 3.58 -11.28 7.34
C CYS A 153 4.56 -12.38 7.77
N GLY A 154 5.86 -12.07 7.87
CA GLY A 154 6.94 -13.01 8.19
C GLY A 154 7.65 -13.60 6.96
N ASP A 155 7.34 -13.11 5.76
CA ASP A 155 7.88 -13.59 4.49
C ASP A 155 9.12 -12.75 4.10
N HIS A 156 10.14 -12.83 4.94
CA HIS A 156 11.34 -11.97 4.86
C HIS A 156 12.13 -12.15 3.56
N ASP A 157 12.24 -13.39 3.07
CA ASP A 157 13.00 -13.68 1.84
C ASP A 157 12.36 -13.02 0.62
N ASP A 158 11.03 -13.10 0.50
CA ASP A 158 10.27 -12.45 -0.58
C ASP A 158 10.35 -10.92 -0.45
N ALA A 159 10.30 -10.38 0.77
CA ALA A 159 10.49 -8.96 1.00
C ALA A 159 11.87 -8.46 0.52
N VAL A 160 12.93 -9.21 0.82
CA VAL A 160 14.31 -8.91 0.36
C VAL A 160 14.42 -8.98 -1.16
N GLU A 161 13.74 -9.93 -1.80
CA GLU A 161 13.72 -10.02 -3.27
C GLU A 161 13.09 -8.77 -3.91
N LEU A 162 11.94 -8.33 -3.39
CA LEU A 162 11.27 -7.12 -3.86
C LEU A 162 12.11 -5.85 -3.63
N GLN A 163 12.77 -5.74 -2.47
CA GLN A 163 13.69 -4.63 -2.19
C GLN A 163 14.89 -4.65 -3.14
N SER A 164 15.46 -5.82 -3.41
CA SER A 164 16.57 -5.97 -4.36
C SER A 164 16.16 -5.58 -5.78
N ARG A 165 14.94 -5.93 -6.20
CA ARG A 165 14.37 -5.48 -7.48
C ARG A 165 14.20 -3.96 -7.50
N ALA A 166 13.64 -3.36 -6.44
CA ALA A 166 13.50 -1.92 -6.33
C ALA A 166 14.86 -1.20 -6.39
N MET A 167 15.90 -1.73 -5.72
CA MET A 167 17.26 -1.21 -5.79
C MET A 167 17.84 -1.28 -7.21
N ARG A 168 17.65 -2.39 -7.93
CA ARG A 168 18.08 -2.48 -9.33
C ARG A 168 17.39 -1.47 -10.24
N LEU A 169 16.14 -1.11 -9.96
CA LEU A 169 15.42 -0.07 -10.70
C LEU A 169 15.89 1.35 -10.32
N MET A 170 16.23 1.58 -9.04
CA MET A 170 16.77 2.87 -8.58
C MET A 170 18.19 3.14 -9.07
N TYR A 171 19.02 2.09 -9.18
CA TYR A 171 20.44 2.17 -9.51
C TYR A 171 20.79 1.56 -10.88
N GLY A 172 19.78 1.23 -11.70
CA GLY A 172 19.96 0.66 -13.04
C GLY A 172 20.50 1.67 -14.06
N PRO A 173 21.03 1.20 -15.19
CA PRO A 173 22.43 1.35 -15.59
C PRO A 173 22.84 2.82 -15.85
N GLU A 174 23.15 3.56 -14.79
CA GLU A 174 23.90 4.84 -14.85
C GLU A 174 25.35 4.69 -14.35
N THR A 175 25.85 3.46 -14.20
CA THR A 175 27.30 3.21 -14.30
C THR A 175 27.62 2.92 -15.75
N GLY A 176 27.90 3.97 -16.52
CA GLY A 176 28.49 3.91 -17.85
C GLY A 176 29.87 3.26 -17.82
N LEU A 177 29.89 1.93 -17.80
CA LEU A 177 30.97 1.13 -18.34
C LEU A 177 30.32 0.21 -19.35
N ASP A 178 30.34 0.64 -20.61
CA ASP A 178 30.04 -0.24 -21.72
C ASP A 178 30.88 -1.52 -21.56
N PRO A 179 30.30 -2.72 -21.71
CA PRO A 179 31.04 -3.98 -21.64
C PRO A 179 32.12 -4.09 -22.75
N VAL A 180 32.15 -3.13 -23.68
CA VAL A 180 33.18 -2.98 -24.71
C VAL A 180 34.45 -2.29 -24.17
N ASP A 181 34.34 -1.41 -23.17
CA ASP A 181 35.49 -0.72 -22.55
C ASP A 181 36.16 -1.55 -21.44
N ALA A 182 35.39 -2.39 -20.74
CA ALA A 182 35.94 -3.32 -19.75
C ALA A 182 36.85 -4.39 -20.40
N ALA A 183 36.54 -4.81 -21.62
CA ALA A 183 37.38 -5.73 -22.39
C ALA A 183 38.63 -5.04 -22.97
N ALA A 184 38.54 -3.76 -23.35
CA ALA A 184 39.69 -2.99 -23.84
C ALA A 184 40.71 -2.68 -22.73
N ALA A 185 40.25 -2.42 -21.50
CA ALA A 185 41.12 -2.20 -20.34
C ALA A 185 41.92 -3.47 -19.95
N ALA A 186 41.32 -4.66 -20.08
CA ALA A 186 41.98 -5.94 -19.84
C ALA A 186 42.96 -6.34 -20.95
N ALA A 187 42.72 -5.92 -22.20
CA ALA A 187 43.62 -6.17 -23.32
C ALA A 187 44.84 -5.23 -23.35
N GLY A 188 44.70 -4.01 -22.82
CA GLY A 188 45.78 -3.02 -22.78
C GLY A 188 46.89 -3.31 -21.75
N THR A 189 46.62 -4.16 -20.75
CA THR A 189 47.60 -4.50 -19.70
C THR A 189 48.55 -5.64 -20.09
N ALA A 190 48.27 -6.37 -21.19
CA ALA A 190 49.06 -7.52 -21.63
C ALA A 190 50.17 -7.20 -22.65
N VAL A 191 50.37 -5.93 -23.02
CA VAL A 191 51.33 -5.53 -24.08
C VAL A 191 52.62 -4.87 -23.52
N PHE A 192 52.79 -4.77 -22.19
CA PHE A 192 53.97 -4.18 -21.56
C PHE A 192 54.73 -5.15 -20.63
N GLU A 193 54.90 -6.40 -21.04
CA GLU A 193 55.97 -7.28 -20.53
C GLU A 193 56.50 -8.15 -21.69
N ALA A 194 57.42 -7.58 -22.47
CA ALA A 194 58.34 -8.31 -23.35
C ALA A 194 59.65 -7.52 -23.46
#